data_AF-A0A7C4N940-F1
#
_entry.id   AF-A0A7C4N940-F1
#
_cell.length_a   1.000
_cell.length_b   1.000
_cell.length_c   1.000
_cell.angle_alpha   90.00
_cell.angle_beta   90.00
_cell.angle_gamma   90.00
#
_symmetry.space_group_name_H-M   'P 1'
#
loop_
_entity.id
_entity.type
_entity.pdbx_description
1 polymer ?
#
loop_
_entity_poly.entity_id
_entity_poly.type
_entity_poly.pdbx_seq_one_letter_code
_entity_poly.pdbx_strand_id
1 'polypeptide(L)'
;MPRSMDLHSLKDGRVFVRAAGENRALTGDEIRNLATSKATGDYEAEAVPGATLADFDDEIVAEYLAKREARTRRKLDVDGTDAHGAMPLLKDIGALDRHGHPTVAGILLFASLSN
;
A
#
# COMPACT_ATOMS: atom_id res chain seq x y z
N MET A 1 -2.28 19.29 -8.44
CA MET A 1 -3.48 18.82 -9.17
C MET A 1 -3.83 17.44 -8.64
N PRO A 2 -5.02 17.22 -8.04
CA PRO A 2 -5.40 15.90 -7.56
C PRO A 2 -5.57 14.93 -8.75
N ARG A 3 -5.04 13.71 -8.63
CA ARG A 3 -5.23 12.67 -9.65
C ARG A 3 -6.70 12.22 -9.58
N SER A 4 -7.45 12.45 -10.66
CA SER A 4 -8.80 11.91 -10.80
C SER A 4 -8.73 10.39 -11.05
N MET A 5 -9.58 9.65 -10.34
CA MET A 5 -9.69 8.19 -10.45
C MET A 5 -10.30 7.77 -11.79
N ASP A 6 -11.06 8.65 -12.45
CA ASP A 6 -11.70 8.38 -13.74
C ASP A 6 -10.68 8.22 -14.88
N LEU A 7 -11.01 7.35 -15.82
CA LEU A 7 -10.27 7.23 -17.07
C LEU A 7 -10.72 8.36 -18.00
N HIS A 8 -9.85 9.35 -18.18
CA HIS A 8 -10.13 10.47 -19.08
C HIS A 8 -9.78 10.06 -20.51
N SER A 9 -10.79 10.09 -21.39
CA SER A 9 -10.63 9.91 -22.83
C SER A 9 -10.79 11.25 -23.54
N LEU A 10 -10.06 11.41 -24.65
CA LEU A 10 -10.30 12.52 -25.57
C LEU A 10 -11.62 12.32 -26.32
N LYS A 11 -12.09 13.36 -27.02
CA LYS A 11 -13.33 13.30 -27.82
C LYS A 11 -13.33 12.21 -28.90
N ASP A 12 -12.15 11.72 -29.26
CA ASP A 12 -11.93 10.64 -30.23
C ASP A 12 -11.72 9.26 -29.58
N GLY A 13 -11.91 9.15 -28.26
CA GLY A 13 -11.80 7.91 -27.50
C GLY A 13 -10.38 7.50 -27.10
N ARG A 14 -9.35 8.25 -27.52
CA ARG A 14 -7.96 7.93 -27.15
C ARG A 14 -7.67 8.29 -25.69
N VAL A 15 -6.87 7.44 -25.04
CA VAL A 15 -6.42 7.61 -23.66
C VAL A 15 -4.91 7.75 -23.66
N PHE A 16 -4.39 8.67 -22.85
CA PHE A 16 -2.95 8.95 -22.76
C PHE A 16 -2.44 8.83 -21.33
N VAL A 17 -1.19 8.40 -21.19
CA VAL A 17 -0.44 8.41 -19.93
C VAL A 17 0.82 9.25 -20.07
N ARG A 18 1.26 9.84 -18.96
CA ARG A 18 2.53 10.58 -18.88
C ARG A 18 3.66 9.57 -18.71
N ALA A 19 4.61 9.54 -19.64
CA ALA A 19 5.84 8.76 -19.53
C ALA A 19 7.03 9.67 -19.84
N ALA A 20 8.01 9.74 -18.94
CA ALA A 20 9.31 10.41 -19.15
C ALA A 20 9.30 11.80 -19.82
N GLY A 21 8.25 12.61 -19.59
CA GLY A 21 8.12 13.98 -20.11
C GLY A 21 7.13 14.14 -21.27
N GLU A 22 6.66 13.05 -21.87
CA GLU A 22 5.72 13.04 -22.99
C GLU A 22 4.38 12.35 -22.64
N ASN A 23 3.37 12.63 -23.46
CA ASN A 23 2.07 11.98 -23.35
C ASN A 23 2.01 10.85 -24.38
N ARG A 24 2.03 9.60 -23.92
CA ARG A 24 1.96 8.41 -24.76
C ARG A 24 0.52 7.90 -24.84
N ALA A 25 0.04 7.63 -26.06
CA ALA A 25 -1.26 7.00 -26.27
C ALA A 25 -1.22 5.54 -25.78
N LEU A 26 -2.27 5.12 -25.08
CA LEU A 26 -2.48 3.74 -24.71
C LEU A 26 -3.25 2.98 -25.79
N THR A 27 -2.89 1.71 -25.97
CA THR A 27 -3.65 0.74 -26.75
C THR A 27 -4.88 0.26 -25.98
N GLY A 28 -5.85 -0.38 -26.66
CA GLY A 28 -7.07 -0.89 -26.01
C GLY A 28 -6.80 -1.89 -24.88
N ASP A 29 -5.76 -2.72 -25.01
CA ASP A 29 -5.38 -3.68 -23.97
C ASP A 29 -4.68 -2.98 -22.79
N GLU A 30 -3.85 -1.98 -23.05
CA GLU A 30 -3.28 -1.14 -22.00
C GLU A 30 -4.34 -0.32 -21.26
N ILE A 31 -5.40 0.12 -21.95
CA ILE A 31 -6.56 0.79 -21.34
C ILE A 31 -7.30 -0.16 -20.39
N ARG A 32 -7.53 -1.41 -20.80
CA ARG A 32 -8.16 -2.42 -19.95
C ARG A 32 -7.32 -2.72 -18.72
N ASN A 33 -6.02 -2.95 -18.90
CA ASN A 33 -5.09 -3.17 -17.80
C ASN A 33 -5.03 -1.98 -16.86
N LEU A 34 -4.97 -0.75 -17.40
CA LEU A 34 -4.98 0.47 -16.59
C LEU A 34 -6.30 0.61 -15.82
N ALA A 35 -7.44 0.32 -16.43
CA ALA A 35 -8.73 0.39 -15.76
C ALA A 35 -8.87 -0.65 -14.63
N THR A 36 -8.19 -1.80 -14.74
CA THR A 36 -8.14 -2.80 -13.67
C THR A 36 -7.18 -2.40 -12.55
N SER A 37 -6.04 -1.80 -12.87
CA SER A 37 -5.02 -1.43 -11.87
C SER A 37 -5.26 -0.07 -11.17
N LYS A 38 -6.21 0.75 -11.65
CA LYS A 38 -6.46 2.12 -11.12
C LYS A 38 -7.34 2.18 -9.88
N ALA A 39 -7.75 1.04 -9.32
CA ALA A 39 -8.34 1.03 -7.99
C ALA A 39 -7.22 1.31 -6.97
N THR A 40 -7.18 2.50 -6.39
CA THR A 40 -6.18 2.89 -5.38
C THR A 40 -6.08 1.89 -4.22
N GLY A 41 -7.16 1.14 -3.95
CA GLY A 41 -7.18 0.06 -2.96
C GLY A 41 -6.40 -1.21 -3.37
N ASP A 42 -6.18 -1.45 -4.67
CA ASP A 42 -5.37 -2.59 -5.12
C ASP A 42 -3.88 -2.30 -4.93
N TYR A 43 -3.41 -1.12 -5.37
CA TYR A 43 -1.98 -0.79 -5.30
C TYR A 43 -1.44 -0.76 -3.86
N GLU A 44 -2.18 -0.20 -2.91
CA GLU A 44 -1.78 -0.17 -1.50
C GLU A 44 -1.73 -1.56 -0.86
N ALA A 45 -2.52 -2.50 -1.38
CA ALA A 45 -2.57 -3.89 -0.94
C ALA A 45 -1.57 -4.81 -1.66
N GLU A 46 -0.90 -4.34 -2.73
CA GLU A 46 0.13 -5.09 -3.43
C GLU A 46 1.35 -5.31 -2.54
N ALA A 47 1.89 -6.53 -2.56
CA ALA A 47 3.15 -6.85 -1.91
C ALA A 47 4.31 -6.15 -2.62
N VAL A 48 5.22 -5.54 -1.84
CA VAL A 48 6.42 -4.88 -2.39
C VAL A 48 7.50 -5.94 -2.67
N PRO A 49 7.95 -6.12 -3.93
CA PRO A 49 8.96 -7.12 -4.25
C PRO A 49 10.26 -6.92 -3.47
N GLY A 50 10.72 -7.96 -2.78
CA GLY A 50 11.97 -7.94 -2.00
C GLY A 50 11.85 -7.29 -0.63
N ALA A 51 10.72 -6.66 -0.30
CA ALA A 51 10.47 -6.17 1.05
C ALA A 51 10.23 -7.34 2.02
N THR A 52 10.75 -7.19 3.23
CA THR A 52 10.67 -8.18 4.30
C THR A 52 10.17 -7.52 5.57
N LEU A 53 9.74 -8.33 6.54
CA LEU A 53 9.29 -7.80 7.83
C LEU A 53 10.39 -7.03 8.57
N ALA A 54 11.66 -7.31 8.29
CA ALA A 54 12.79 -6.59 8.87
C ALA A 54 12.93 -5.14 8.35
N ASP A 55 12.20 -4.77 7.29
CA ASP A 55 12.14 -3.39 6.82
C ASP A 55 11.18 -2.53 7.65
N PHE A 56 10.35 -3.15 8.51
CA PHE A 56 9.52 -2.43 9.46
C PHE A 56 10.35 -1.95 10.65
N ASP A 57 10.06 -0.75 11.09
CA ASP A 57 10.65 -0.13 12.27
C ASP A 57 9.82 -0.51 13.50
N ASP A 58 10.43 -1.28 14.41
CA ASP A 58 9.79 -1.76 15.63
C ASP A 58 9.31 -0.61 16.54
N GLU A 59 9.96 0.56 16.51
CA GLU A 59 9.51 1.72 17.30
C GLU A 59 8.21 2.30 16.74
N ILE A 60 8.06 2.34 15.41
CA ILE A 60 6.84 2.79 14.74
C ILE A 60 5.70 1.79 14.98
N VAL A 61 6.00 0.49 14.91
CA VAL A 61 5.02 -0.57 15.22
C VAL A 61 4.56 -0.44 16.68
N ALA A 62 5.48 -0.32 17.63
CA ALA A 62 5.16 -0.18 19.04
C ALA A 62 4.31 1.08 19.32
N GLU A 63 4.64 2.22 18.69
CA GLU A 63 3.86 3.45 18.83
C GLU A 63 2.43 3.28 18.29
N TYR A 64 2.27 2.64 17.14
CA TYR A 64 0.96 2.35 16.56
C TYR A 64 0.11 1.47 17.48
N LEU A 65 0.69 0.40 18.04
CA LEU A 65 -0.01 -0.50 18.96
C LEU A 65 -0.52 0.25 20.19
N ALA A 66 0.34 1.07 20.82
CA ALA A 66 -0.02 1.86 21.99
C ALA A 66 -1.16 2.86 21.68
N LYS A 67 -1.07 3.57 20.55
CA LYS A 67 -2.13 4.51 20.10
C LYS A 67 -3.43 3.79 19.81
N ARG A 68 -3.38 2.59 19.21
CA ARG A 68 -4.56 1.81 18.87
C ARG A 68 -5.26 1.27 20.11
N GLU A 69 -4.53 0.68 21.05
CA GLU A 69 -5.08 0.18 22.32
C GLU A 69 -5.74 1.30 23.14
N ALA A 70 -5.09 2.47 23.24
CA ALA A 70 -5.68 3.63 23.90
C ALA A 70 -7.01 4.08 23.25
N ARG A 71 -7.09 4.01 21.91
CA ARG A 71 -8.29 4.38 21.14
C ARG A 71 -9.41 3.34 21.27
N THR A 72 -9.10 2.04 21.23
CA THR A 72 -10.10 0.97 21.27
C THR A 72 -10.52 0.59 22.69
N ARG A 73 -9.71 0.96 23.70
CA ARG A 73 -9.84 0.52 25.11
C ARG A 73 -9.91 -1.01 25.25
N ARG A 74 -9.25 -1.73 24.35
CA ARG A 74 -9.17 -3.19 24.33
C ARG A 74 -7.74 -3.63 24.13
N LYS A 75 -7.32 -4.65 24.89
CA LYS A 75 -6.05 -5.33 24.65
C LYS A 75 -5.99 -5.86 23.22
N LEU A 76 -4.87 -5.60 22.57
CA LEU A 76 -4.59 -6.16 21.26
C LEU A 76 -4.10 -7.61 21.43
N ASP A 77 -4.50 -8.48 20.51
CA ASP A 77 -4.05 -9.87 20.47
C ASP A 77 -2.76 -9.93 19.65
N VAL A 78 -1.63 -9.66 20.32
CA VAL A 78 -0.28 -9.65 19.75
C VAL A 78 0.68 -10.32 20.72
N ASP A 79 1.70 -10.99 20.18
CA ASP A 79 2.69 -11.72 20.95
C ASP A 79 3.86 -10.83 21.41
N GLY A 80 3.95 -9.62 20.86
CA GLY A 80 5.01 -8.66 21.13
C GLY A 80 4.70 -7.28 20.55
N THR A 81 5.53 -6.29 20.87
CA THR A 81 5.40 -4.91 20.39
C THR A 81 6.25 -4.60 19.16
N ASP A 82 7.07 -5.56 18.72
CA ASP A 82 7.87 -5.50 17.50
C ASP A 82 7.06 -6.00 16.28
N ALA A 83 7.63 -5.87 15.09
CA ALA A 83 6.97 -6.27 13.85
C ALA A 83 6.62 -7.77 13.82
N HIS A 84 7.49 -8.63 14.40
CA HIS A 84 7.26 -10.08 14.48
C HIS A 84 6.11 -10.44 15.43
N GLY A 85 6.10 -9.90 16.64
CA GLY A 85 5.04 -10.15 17.63
C GLY A 85 3.69 -9.56 17.21
N ALA A 86 3.70 -8.48 16.42
CA ALA A 86 2.50 -7.85 15.89
C ALA A 86 1.99 -8.47 14.57
N MET A 87 2.64 -9.50 14.03
CA MET A 87 2.32 -10.07 12.71
C MET A 87 0.82 -10.38 12.48
N PRO A 88 0.10 -11.03 13.42
CA PRO A 88 -1.34 -11.30 13.23
C PRO A 88 -2.12 -10.01 12.98
N LEU A 89 -1.84 -8.98 13.78
CA LEU A 89 -2.49 -7.68 13.66
C LEU A 89 -2.09 -6.94 12.39
N LEU A 90 -0.80 -7.01 12.00
CA LEU A 90 -0.29 -6.38 10.79
C LEU A 90 -0.91 -7.00 9.51
N LYS A 91 -1.19 -8.30 9.52
CA LYS A 91 -1.98 -8.96 8.47
C LYS A 91 -3.43 -8.50 8.47
N ASP A 92 -4.07 -8.46 9.64
CA ASP A 92 -5.48 -8.06 9.78
C ASP A 92 -5.75 -6.64 9.27
N ILE A 93 -4.78 -5.72 9.40
CA ILE A 93 -4.90 -4.34 8.92
C ILE A 93 -4.37 -4.13 7.49
N GLY A 94 -3.88 -5.19 6.83
CA GLY A 94 -3.36 -5.12 5.46
C GLY A 94 -1.98 -4.50 5.31
N ALA A 95 -1.21 -4.35 6.39
CA ALA A 95 0.20 -3.97 6.32
C ALA A 95 1.07 -5.14 5.80
N LEU A 96 0.61 -6.37 6.04
CA LEU A 96 1.16 -7.59 5.46
C LEU A 96 0.08 -8.28 4.61
N ASP A 97 0.50 -8.92 3.53
CA ASP A 97 -0.37 -9.81 2.76
C ASP A 97 -0.63 -11.14 3.51
N ARG A 98 -1.46 -12.02 2.92
CA ARG A 98 -1.76 -13.35 3.49
C ARG A 98 -0.53 -14.23 3.70
N HIS A 99 0.53 -14.02 2.92
CA HIS A 99 1.79 -14.75 2.99
C HIS A 99 2.76 -14.13 4.01
N GLY A 100 2.46 -12.94 4.53
CA GLY A 100 3.32 -12.21 5.47
C GLY A 100 4.30 -11.25 4.80
N HIS A 101 4.13 -10.93 3.52
CA HIS A 101 4.97 -9.94 2.84
C HIS A 101 4.45 -8.53 3.07
N PRO A 102 5.34 -7.53 3.28
CA PRO A 102 4.95 -6.14 3.34
C PRO A 102 4.19 -5.68 2.11
N THR A 103 3.04 -5.05 2.33
CA THR A 103 2.31 -4.34 1.29
C THR A 103 2.89 -2.94 1.09
N VAL A 104 2.50 -2.27 0.00
CA VAL A 104 2.84 -0.85 -0.20
C VAL A 104 2.35 -0.02 0.99
N ALA A 105 1.13 -0.25 1.48
CA ALA A 105 0.62 0.41 2.68
C ALA A 105 1.48 0.13 3.91
N GLY A 106 1.88 -1.13 4.10
CA GLY A 106 2.74 -1.54 5.20
C GLY A 106 4.07 -0.79 5.21
N ILE A 107 4.75 -0.74 4.07
CA ILE A 107 6.01 -0.01 3.93
C ILE A 107 5.84 1.48 4.18
N LEU A 108 4.80 2.10 3.62
CA LEU A 108 4.56 3.54 3.82
C LEU A 108 4.25 3.92 5.27
N LEU A 109 3.69 2.99 6.05
CA LEU A 109 3.25 3.25 7.42
C LEU A 109 4.26 2.83 8.48
N PHE A 110 5.02 1.76 8.22
CA PHE A 110 5.84 1.11 9.24
C PHE A 110 7.33 1.03 8.88
N ALA A 111 7.75 1.28 7.64
CA ALA A 111 9.17 1.25 7.32
C ALA A 111 9.89 2.54 7.74
N SER A 112 11.15 2.39 8.13
CA SER A 112 12.07 3.52 8.31
C SER A 112 12.66 3.90 6.95
N LEU A 113 12.35 5.11 6.47
CA LEU A 113 13.12 5.73 5.38
C LEU A 113 14.44 6.26 5.96
N SER A 114 15.39 5.36 6.21
CA SER A 114 16.76 5.76 6.51
C SER A 114 17.37 6.39 5.27
N ASN A 115 17.68 7.69 5.35
CA ASN A 115 18.35 8.47 4.30
C ASN A 115 19.86 8.51 4.50
#